data_AF-X0W1X6-F1
#
_entry.id   AF-X0W1X6-F1
#
_cell.length_a   1.000
_cell.length_b   1.000
_cell.length_c   1.000
_cell.angle_alpha   90.00
_cell.angle_beta   90.00
_cell.angle_gamma   90.00
#
_symmetry.space_group_name_H-M   'P 1'
#
loop_
_entity.id
_entity.type
_entity.pdbx_description
1 polymer ?
#
loop_
_entity_poly.entity_id
_entity_poly.type
_entity_poly.pdbx_seq_one_letter_code
_entity_poly.pdbx_strand_id
1 'polypeptide(L)'
;ASGGIAQGTTTYTPGTLKLAKTYYWRVDEFDAIDTYKGDVWSFTTEGAVSSPVPANGAVDVIQAPILTWMHGVYADSHQVYFGTDKEAVKNADTSAPEYKATGNLGSESYDAGQLEWDTTYYWRIDEANNANADSPWTGPLWSFTTANFLIVDDFESYNDLDPADPASNRIFNAWLDGFDNPAVNGSVVGYANPPFTEQTIVHGGLQSMPMSYDNAVGKSEATLTLTSNRDWTVKGVNTLTIWFRGSAANAAETLYVA
;
A
#
# COMPACT_ATOMS: atom_id res chain seq x y z
N ALA A 1 -31.46 2.53 -14.35
CA ALA A 1 -30.64 2.24 -15.54
C ALA A 1 -31.43 2.65 -16.77
N SER A 2 -30.98 3.64 -17.53
CA SER A 2 -31.59 3.96 -18.82
C SER A 2 -31.07 2.91 -19.81
N GLY A 3 -31.91 1.94 -20.17
CA GLY A 3 -31.57 0.91 -21.15
C GLY A 3 -31.29 1.53 -22.51
N GLY A 4 -30.09 1.32 -23.04
CA GLY A 4 -29.73 1.71 -24.40
C GLY A 4 -30.54 0.91 -25.44
N ILE A 5 -30.77 1.53 -26.59
CA ILE A 5 -31.45 0.93 -27.74
C ILE A 5 -30.57 -0.21 -28.28
N ALA A 6 -31.17 -1.31 -28.74
CA ALA A 6 -30.47 -2.42 -29.37
C ALA A 6 -29.52 -1.91 -30.48
N GLN A 7 -28.21 -1.88 -30.19
CA GLN A 7 -27.19 -1.43 -31.13
C GLN A 7 -26.70 -2.65 -31.92
N GLY A 8 -26.91 -2.64 -33.25
CA GLY A 8 -26.26 -3.57 -34.18
C GLY A 8 -24.76 -3.29 -34.40
N THR A 9 -24.15 -2.46 -33.55
CA THR A 9 -22.74 -2.05 -33.60
C THR A 9 -22.08 -2.37 -32.27
N THR A 10 -20.95 -3.08 -32.28
CA THR A 10 -20.20 -3.51 -31.09
C THR A 10 -19.36 -2.37 -30.47
N THR A 11 -19.84 -1.13 -30.50
CA THR A 11 -19.10 0.05 -30.03
C THR A 11 -20.05 1.06 -29.37
N TYR A 12 -19.65 1.54 -28.20
CA TYR A 12 -20.35 2.55 -27.42
C TYR A 12 -19.37 3.61 -26.91
N THR A 13 -19.69 4.88 -27.11
CA THR A 13 -18.90 6.02 -26.61
C THR A 13 -19.66 6.67 -25.46
N PRO A 14 -19.18 6.58 -24.21
CA PRO A 14 -19.94 7.01 -23.03
C PRO A 14 -20.04 8.54 -22.82
N GLY A 15 -19.65 9.35 -23.82
CA GLY A 15 -19.56 10.81 -23.70
C GLY A 15 -18.45 11.25 -22.75
N THR A 16 -18.52 12.50 -22.28
CA THR A 16 -17.57 13.04 -21.30
C THR A 16 -17.79 12.39 -19.94
N LEU A 17 -16.72 11.83 -19.38
CA LEU A 17 -16.72 11.20 -18.06
C LEU A 17 -15.98 12.09 -17.06
N LYS A 18 -16.48 12.16 -15.83
CA LYS A 18 -15.77 12.80 -14.72
C LYS A 18 -14.41 12.14 -14.51
N LEU A 19 -13.39 12.95 -14.22
CA LEU A 19 -12.06 12.50 -13.81
C LEU A 19 -12.12 11.73 -12.48
N ALA A 20 -11.08 10.93 -12.23
CA ALA A 20 -10.88 10.13 -11.02
C ALA A 20 -12.03 9.17 -10.66
N LYS A 21 -12.93 8.86 -11.60
CA LYS A 21 -14.18 8.15 -11.30
C LYS A 21 -14.17 6.75 -11.89
N THR A 22 -14.48 5.77 -11.06
CA THR A 22 -14.73 4.39 -11.50
C THR A 22 -16.13 4.27 -12.09
N TYR A 23 -16.19 3.80 -13.33
CA TYR A 23 -17.43 3.46 -14.03
C TYR A 23 -17.55 1.96 -14.17
N TYR A 24 -18.78 1.46 -14.01
CA TYR A 24 -19.13 0.07 -14.20
C TYR A 24 -20.02 -0.05 -15.43
N TRP A 25 -19.76 -1.03 -16.28
CA TRP A 25 -20.52 -1.25 -17.49
C TRP A 25 -20.62 -2.74 -17.78
N ARG A 26 -21.66 -3.13 -18.53
CA ARG A 26 -21.82 -4.48 -19.07
C ARG A 26 -22.47 -4.38 -20.44
N VAL A 27 -22.33 -5.43 -21.23
CA VAL A 27 -23.04 -5.60 -22.50
C VAL A 27 -23.99 -6.78 -22.33
N ASP A 28 -25.27 -6.56 -22.62
CA ASP A 28 -26.28 -7.62 -22.62
C ASP A 28 -26.60 -7.98 -24.08
N GLU A 29 -26.66 -9.27 -24.40
CA GLU A 29 -27.07 -9.78 -25.72
C GLU A 29 -28.59 -9.96 -25.78
N PHE A 30 -29.21 -9.75 -26.94
CA PHE A 30 -30.67 -9.84 -27.11
C PHE A 30 -31.03 -10.52 -28.43
N ASP A 31 -31.88 -11.55 -28.38
CA ASP A 31 -32.28 -12.37 -29.56
C ASP A 31 -33.74 -12.16 -30.00
N ALA A 32 -34.36 -11.04 -29.60
CA ALA A 32 -35.78 -10.71 -29.76
C ALA A 32 -36.75 -11.45 -28.82
N ILE A 33 -36.30 -12.48 -28.10
CA ILE A 33 -37.12 -13.24 -27.14
C ILE A 33 -36.57 -13.03 -25.72
N ASP A 34 -35.27 -13.23 -25.56
CA ASP A 34 -34.58 -13.19 -24.27
C ASP A 34 -33.41 -12.21 -24.27
N THR A 35 -33.08 -11.70 -23.08
CA THR A 35 -31.89 -10.88 -22.83
C THR A 35 -30.90 -11.69 -22.00
N TYR A 36 -29.70 -11.86 -22.51
CA TYR A 36 -28.60 -12.57 -21.86
C TYR A 36 -27.65 -11.55 -21.25
N LYS A 37 -27.53 -11.53 -19.93
CA LYS A 37 -26.69 -10.56 -19.23
C LYS A 37 -25.22 -10.93 -19.36
N GLY A 38 -24.39 -9.97 -19.75
CA GLY A 38 -22.94 -10.14 -19.77
C GLY A 38 -22.27 -9.83 -18.43
N ASP A 39 -20.96 -10.02 -18.41
CA ASP A 39 -20.12 -9.70 -17.26
C ASP A 39 -20.06 -8.19 -16.99
N VAL A 40 -19.93 -7.83 -15.71
CA VAL A 40 -19.72 -6.44 -15.30
C VAL A 40 -18.23 -6.15 -15.32
N TRP A 41 -17.84 -5.17 -16.12
CA TRP A 41 -16.50 -4.62 -16.18
C TRP A 41 -16.44 -3.24 -15.52
N SER A 42 -15.24 -2.81 -15.17
CA SER A 42 -15.00 -1.47 -14.67
C SER A 42 -13.74 -0.85 -15.25
N PHE A 43 -13.69 0.47 -15.25
CA PHE A 43 -12.48 1.26 -15.48
C PHE A 43 -12.56 2.53 -14.65
N THR A 44 -11.40 3.12 -14.34
CA THR A 44 -11.30 4.42 -13.68
C THR A 44 -10.72 5.42 -14.67
N THR A 45 -11.34 6.60 -14.76
CA THR A 45 -10.85 7.69 -15.61
C THR A 45 -9.55 8.29 -15.08
N GLU A 46 -8.81 8.97 -15.96
CA GLU A 46 -7.58 9.68 -15.60
C GLU A 46 -7.79 10.67 -14.45
N GLY A 47 -6.72 10.98 -13.71
CA GLY A 47 -6.73 11.92 -12.60
C GLY A 47 -7.08 11.30 -11.24
N ALA A 48 -7.32 9.99 -11.18
CA ALA A 48 -7.44 9.29 -9.90
C ALA A 48 -6.10 9.23 -9.17
N VAL A 49 -6.15 9.38 -7.84
CA VAL A 49 -5.06 8.95 -6.97
C VAL A 49 -4.79 7.47 -7.13
N SER A 50 -3.54 7.07 -6.93
CA SER A 50 -3.11 5.69 -7.10
C SER A 50 -2.04 5.30 -6.07
N SER A 51 -1.58 4.05 -6.15
CA SER A 51 -0.49 3.53 -5.33
C SER A 51 -0.65 3.77 -3.83
N PRO A 52 -1.78 3.35 -3.22
CA PRO A 52 -1.97 3.48 -1.78
C PRO A 52 -0.97 2.62 -1.03
N VAL A 53 -0.39 3.18 0.03
CA VAL A 53 0.34 2.47 1.07
C VAL A 53 -0.33 2.81 2.40
N PRO A 54 -0.75 1.82 3.22
CA PRO A 54 -0.80 0.39 2.91
C PRO A 54 -1.64 0.09 1.67
N ALA A 55 -1.29 -1.01 0.99
CA ALA A 55 -2.03 -1.46 -0.20
C ALA A 55 -3.51 -1.65 0.11
N ASN A 56 -4.37 -1.41 -0.88
CA ASN A 56 -5.81 -1.58 -0.70
C ASN A 56 -6.15 -3.05 -0.35
N GLY A 57 -6.76 -3.24 0.81
CA GLY A 57 -7.10 -4.55 1.37
C GLY A 57 -5.96 -5.22 2.14
N ALA A 58 -4.87 -4.51 2.42
CA ALA A 58 -3.76 -5.04 3.22
C ALA A 58 -4.25 -5.48 4.60
N VAL A 59 -3.74 -6.62 5.05
CA VAL A 59 -3.94 -7.18 6.39
C VAL A 59 -2.62 -7.15 7.13
N ASP A 60 -2.68 -7.35 8.44
CA ASP A 60 -1.50 -7.35 9.30
C ASP A 60 -0.65 -6.07 9.15
N VAL A 61 -1.32 -4.91 9.08
CA VAL A 61 -0.65 -3.61 9.01
C VAL A 61 -0.21 -3.17 10.40
N ILE A 62 0.96 -2.52 10.50
CA ILE A 62 1.44 -1.93 11.74
C ILE A 62 0.41 -0.96 12.35
N GLN A 63 0.34 -0.90 13.68
CA GLN A 63 -0.66 -0.09 14.37
C GLN A 63 -0.39 1.41 14.36
N ALA A 64 0.74 1.87 13.82
CA ALA A 64 1.00 3.29 13.59
C ALA A 64 1.43 3.51 12.13
N PRO A 65 0.52 3.26 11.16
CA PRO A 65 0.88 3.33 9.75
C PRO A 65 0.97 4.79 9.29
N ILE A 66 1.96 5.07 8.47
CA ILE A 66 2.00 6.27 7.64
C ILE A 66 1.30 5.92 6.32
N LEU A 67 0.20 6.60 6.03
CA LEU A 67 -0.51 6.42 4.77
C LEU A 67 0.16 7.28 3.71
N THR A 68 0.47 6.72 2.53
CA THR A 68 0.99 7.48 1.38
C THR A 68 0.26 7.09 0.11
N TRP A 69 0.27 7.98 -0.87
CA TRP A 69 -0.38 7.76 -2.16
C TRP A 69 0.37 8.50 -3.26
N MET A 70 0.04 8.20 -4.51
CA MET A 70 0.47 8.97 -5.67
C MET A 70 -0.68 9.86 -6.13
N HIS A 71 -0.42 11.16 -6.26
CA HIS A 71 -1.40 12.14 -6.68
C HIS A 71 -1.87 11.92 -8.12
N GLY A 72 -3.06 12.42 -8.45
CA GLY A 72 -3.58 12.44 -9.81
C GLY A 72 -2.88 13.46 -10.71
N VAL A 73 -2.86 13.23 -12.02
CA VAL A 73 -2.19 14.11 -13.02
C VAL A 73 -2.71 15.56 -13.00
N TYR A 74 -3.97 15.78 -12.63
CA TYR A 74 -4.62 17.11 -12.65
C TYR A 74 -4.76 17.76 -11.26
N ALA A 75 -4.18 17.15 -10.22
CA ALA A 75 -4.27 17.65 -8.85
C ALA A 75 -3.39 18.88 -8.61
N ASP A 76 -3.87 19.81 -7.78
CA ASP A 76 -3.06 20.88 -7.18
C ASP A 76 -2.92 20.70 -5.65
N SER A 77 -3.92 20.09 -5.03
CA SER A 77 -3.98 19.79 -3.60
C SER A 77 -4.87 18.57 -3.35
N HIS A 78 -4.80 18.01 -2.15
CA HIS A 78 -5.59 16.85 -1.76
C HIS A 78 -6.29 17.05 -0.41
N GLN A 79 -7.31 16.23 -0.17
CA GLN A 79 -8.08 16.14 1.06
C GLN A 79 -8.08 14.69 1.54
N VAL A 80 -7.73 14.48 2.82
CA VAL A 80 -7.58 13.15 3.41
C VAL A 80 -8.79 12.82 4.26
N TYR A 81 -9.41 11.67 3.99
CA TYR A 81 -10.51 11.10 4.75
C TYR A 81 -10.11 9.76 5.35
N PHE A 82 -10.35 9.56 6.65
CA PHE A 82 -9.93 8.35 7.37
C PHE A 82 -10.89 8.01 8.51
N GLY A 83 -11.24 6.73 8.67
CA GLY A 83 -12.13 6.27 9.74
C GLY A 83 -12.37 4.76 9.73
N THR A 84 -13.21 4.28 10.64
CA THR A 84 -13.55 2.85 10.77
C THR A 84 -14.89 2.47 10.14
N ASP A 85 -15.75 3.45 9.85
CA ASP A 85 -17.01 3.23 9.14
C ASP A 85 -16.82 3.45 7.64
N LYS A 86 -16.98 2.36 6.87
CA LYS A 86 -16.83 2.36 5.42
C LYS A 86 -17.73 3.37 4.71
N GLU A 87 -19.00 3.43 5.10
CA GLU A 87 -19.97 4.29 4.41
C GLU A 87 -19.84 5.74 4.88
N ALA A 88 -19.43 5.99 6.13
CA ALA A 88 -19.10 7.34 6.58
C ALA A 88 -17.92 7.91 5.77
N VAL A 89 -16.79 7.20 5.68
CA VAL A 89 -15.62 7.66 4.90
C VAL A 89 -15.98 7.83 3.42
N LYS A 90 -16.73 6.89 2.85
CA LYS A 90 -17.14 6.93 1.44
C LYS A 90 -18.06 8.10 1.10
N ASN A 91 -18.85 8.60 2.04
CA ASN A 91 -19.81 9.69 1.80
C ASN A 91 -19.37 11.03 2.45
N ALA A 92 -18.23 11.04 3.14
CA ALA A 92 -17.73 12.21 3.85
C ALA A 92 -17.44 13.39 2.91
N ASP A 93 -17.69 14.59 3.43
CA ASP A 93 -17.22 15.87 2.90
C ASP A 93 -16.34 16.57 3.96
N THR A 94 -15.85 17.78 3.69
CA THR A 94 -14.94 18.52 4.60
C THR A 94 -15.58 18.95 5.93
N SER A 95 -16.88 18.75 6.12
CA SER A 95 -17.58 18.96 7.40
C SER A 95 -17.67 17.69 8.25
N ALA A 96 -17.37 16.53 7.67
CA ALA A 96 -17.49 15.24 8.33
C ALA A 96 -16.34 14.97 9.31
N PRO A 97 -16.57 14.20 10.40
CA PRO A 97 -15.52 13.78 11.33
C PRO A 97 -14.38 13.00 10.66
N GLU A 98 -14.65 12.34 9.53
CA GLU A 98 -13.70 11.55 8.76
C GLU A 98 -12.69 12.44 8.01
N TYR A 99 -12.98 13.72 7.79
CA TYR A 99 -12.03 14.65 7.19
C TYR A 99 -10.89 14.94 8.17
N LYS A 100 -9.65 14.60 7.79
CA LYS A 100 -8.48 14.67 8.67
C LYS A 100 -7.48 15.75 8.31
N ALA A 101 -7.24 15.94 7.01
CA ALA A 101 -6.18 16.83 6.56
C ALA A 101 -6.43 17.33 5.14
N THR A 102 -5.68 18.36 4.78
CA THR A 102 -5.48 18.80 3.40
C THR A 102 -4.03 19.22 3.21
N GLY A 103 -3.51 19.07 2.00
CA GLY A 103 -2.13 19.39 1.64
C GLY A 103 -2.00 19.72 0.16
N ASN A 104 -0.88 20.35 -0.20
CA ASN A 104 -0.53 20.61 -1.59
C ASN A 104 0.23 19.39 -2.17
N LEU A 105 0.48 19.40 -3.48
CA LEU A 105 1.42 18.45 -4.08
C LEU A 105 2.79 18.49 -3.38
N GLY A 106 3.39 17.30 -3.21
CA GLY A 106 4.60 17.07 -2.41
C GLY A 106 4.33 16.78 -0.93
N SER A 107 3.07 16.65 -0.51
CA SER A 107 2.65 16.29 0.84
C SER A 107 1.74 15.06 0.86
N GLU A 108 1.99 14.09 -0.02
CA GLU A 108 1.20 12.85 -0.19
C GLU A 108 1.43 11.83 0.94
N SER A 109 1.29 12.28 2.19
CA SER A 109 1.48 11.48 3.39
C SER A 109 0.51 11.90 4.50
N TYR A 110 0.02 10.92 5.26
CA TYR A 110 -0.80 11.12 6.46
C TYR A 110 -0.40 10.13 7.56
N ASP A 111 0.10 10.63 8.68
CA ASP A 111 0.33 9.84 9.89
C ASP A 111 -1.00 9.60 10.60
N ALA A 112 -1.46 8.34 10.59
CA ALA A 112 -2.72 7.95 11.23
C ALA A 112 -2.62 7.88 12.76
N GLY A 113 -1.40 7.98 13.31
CA GLY A 113 -1.11 7.79 14.73
C GLY A 113 -1.34 6.35 15.18
N GLN A 114 -1.37 6.15 16.51
CA GLN A 114 -1.63 4.84 17.09
C GLN A 114 -3.09 4.41 16.90
N LEU A 115 -3.28 3.30 16.22
CA LEU A 115 -4.56 2.67 15.90
C LEU A 115 -4.86 1.47 16.80
N GLU A 116 -6.13 1.07 16.84
CA GLU A 116 -6.57 -0.15 17.53
C GLU A 116 -6.07 -1.38 16.79
N TRP A 117 -5.85 -2.46 17.54
CA TRP A 117 -5.41 -3.75 17.01
C TRP A 117 -6.58 -4.47 16.33
N ASP A 118 -6.29 -5.34 15.36
CA ASP A 118 -7.30 -6.18 14.69
C ASP A 118 -8.51 -5.39 14.16
N THR A 119 -8.26 -4.18 13.66
CA THR A 119 -9.31 -3.23 13.27
C THR A 119 -9.14 -2.81 11.82
N THR A 120 -10.24 -2.88 11.07
CA THR A 120 -10.27 -2.42 9.68
C THR A 120 -10.54 -0.93 9.62
N TYR A 121 -9.67 -0.21 8.92
CA TYR A 121 -9.79 1.21 8.64
C TYR A 121 -10.03 1.43 7.15
N TYR A 122 -10.76 2.50 6.85
CA TYR A 122 -11.10 2.94 5.51
C TYR A 122 -10.57 4.35 5.31
N TRP A 123 -10.09 4.61 4.10
CA TRP A 123 -9.54 5.91 3.77
C TRP A 123 -9.72 6.23 2.30
N ARG A 124 -9.72 7.53 2.01
CA ARG A 124 -9.94 8.08 0.67
C ARG A 124 -9.18 9.38 0.57
N ILE A 125 -8.65 9.65 -0.61
CA ILE A 125 -8.04 10.93 -0.95
C ILE A 125 -8.87 11.58 -2.05
N ASP A 126 -9.33 12.80 -1.80
CA ASP A 126 -10.01 13.59 -2.82
C ASP A 126 -9.03 14.63 -3.35
N GLU A 127 -8.81 14.62 -4.67
CA GLU A 127 -7.91 15.56 -5.33
C GLU A 127 -8.66 16.81 -5.74
N ALA A 128 -8.02 17.96 -5.56
CA ALA A 128 -8.60 19.27 -5.80
C ALA A 128 -7.71 20.11 -6.72
N ASN A 129 -8.36 20.88 -7.58
CA ASN A 129 -7.75 21.88 -8.44
C ASN A 129 -8.75 23.03 -8.62
N ASN A 130 -8.44 24.20 -8.06
CA ASN A 130 -9.35 25.35 -8.09
C ASN A 130 -9.51 25.96 -9.50
N ALA A 131 -8.64 25.63 -10.46
CA ALA A 131 -8.78 26.03 -11.85
C ALA A 131 -9.80 25.16 -12.62
N ASN A 132 -10.23 24.03 -12.04
CA ASN A 132 -11.22 23.15 -12.64
C ASN A 132 -12.54 23.18 -11.85
N ALA A 133 -13.63 23.55 -12.52
CA ALA A 133 -14.97 23.65 -11.91
C ALA A 133 -15.55 22.29 -11.46
N ASP A 134 -15.04 21.18 -11.98
CA ASP A 134 -15.47 19.83 -11.58
C ASP A 134 -14.71 19.28 -10.34
N SER A 135 -13.76 20.04 -9.79
CA SER A 135 -13.03 19.69 -8.57
C SER A 135 -13.79 20.13 -7.30
N PRO A 136 -13.63 19.42 -6.16
CA PRO A 136 -12.74 18.28 -5.94
C PRO A 136 -13.27 16.98 -6.56
N TRP A 137 -12.34 16.11 -6.97
CA TRP A 137 -12.63 14.78 -7.50
C TRP A 137 -12.46 13.73 -6.42
N THR A 138 -13.56 13.06 -6.09
CA THR A 138 -13.57 11.99 -5.10
C THR A 138 -12.75 10.79 -5.54
N GLY A 139 -11.78 10.38 -4.74
CA GLY A 139 -10.93 9.24 -5.04
C GLY A 139 -11.56 7.88 -4.74
N PRO A 140 -10.86 6.78 -5.10
CA PRO A 140 -11.24 5.43 -4.70
C PRO A 140 -11.22 5.27 -3.17
N LEU A 141 -12.13 4.45 -2.65
CA LEU A 141 -12.13 4.06 -1.24
C LEU A 141 -11.18 2.88 -1.05
N TRP A 142 -10.20 3.06 -0.18
CA TRP A 142 -9.23 2.04 0.21
C TRP A 142 -9.48 1.56 1.64
N SER A 143 -8.96 0.39 1.97
CA SER A 143 -9.00 -0.16 3.33
C SER A 143 -7.73 -0.90 3.70
N PHE A 144 -7.48 -1.04 4.99
CA PHE A 144 -6.50 -1.98 5.52
C PHE A 144 -6.94 -2.45 6.91
N THR A 145 -6.36 -3.55 7.39
CA THR A 145 -6.61 -4.12 8.73
C THR A 145 -5.32 -4.15 9.53
N THR A 146 -5.33 -3.54 10.72
CA THR A 146 -4.19 -3.57 11.63
C THR A 146 -3.98 -4.97 12.21
N ALA A 147 -2.72 -5.35 12.45
CA ALA A 147 -2.41 -6.65 13.03
C ALA A 147 -2.93 -6.78 14.47
N ASN A 148 -3.12 -8.02 14.90
CA ASN A 148 -3.40 -8.37 16.30
C ASN A 148 -2.13 -8.75 17.09
N PHE A 149 -0.95 -8.41 16.54
CA PHE A 149 0.38 -8.58 17.13
C PHE A 149 1.24 -7.33 16.86
N LEU A 150 2.33 -7.16 17.62
CA LEU A 150 3.32 -6.12 17.33
C LEU A 150 4.15 -6.52 16.11
N ILE A 151 4.24 -5.60 15.16
CA ILE A 151 5.09 -5.74 13.98
C ILE A 151 6.41 -5.02 14.24
N VAL A 152 7.50 -5.72 13.96
CA VAL A 152 8.87 -5.17 13.96
C VAL A 152 9.14 -4.51 12.61
N ASP A 153 8.91 -5.23 11.52
CA ASP A 153 8.93 -4.75 10.14
C ASP A 153 8.05 -5.71 9.30
N ASP A 154 7.16 -5.17 8.48
CA ASP A 154 6.32 -5.93 7.55
C ASP A 154 6.88 -5.94 6.12
N PHE A 155 7.96 -5.20 5.87
CA PHE A 155 8.64 -5.04 4.57
C PHE A 155 7.82 -4.37 3.46
N GLU A 156 6.56 -4.01 3.70
CA GLU A 156 5.66 -3.51 2.65
C GLU A 156 5.92 -2.04 2.28
N SER A 157 6.64 -1.30 3.12
CA SER A 157 6.94 0.11 2.89
C SER A 157 8.10 0.34 1.92
N TYR A 158 8.88 -0.70 1.59
CA TYR A 158 10.08 -0.56 0.78
C TYR A 158 9.75 -0.47 -0.73
N ASN A 159 10.49 0.35 -1.45
CA ASN A 159 10.26 0.63 -2.87
C ASN A 159 11.55 0.65 -3.70
N ASP A 160 11.36 0.65 -5.03
CA ASP A 160 12.41 0.56 -6.04
C ASP A 160 12.76 1.91 -6.69
N LEU A 161 12.31 3.02 -6.08
CA LEU A 161 12.50 4.36 -6.63
C LEU A 161 13.98 4.75 -6.68
N ASP A 162 14.34 5.62 -7.62
CA ASP A 162 15.68 6.22 -7.76
C ASP A 162 16.13 6.88 -6.43
N PRO A 163 17.41 6.81 -5.99
CA PRO A 163 17.74 7.32 -4.66
C PRO A 163 17.68 8.85 -4.58
N ALA A 164 17.64 9.55 -5.73
CA ALA A 164 17.40 10.99 -5.77
C ALA A 164 15.91 11.34 -5.65
N ASP A 165 15.00 10.37 -5.75
CA ASP A 165 13.58 10.58 -5.52
C ASP A 165 13.33 10.80 -4.01
N PRO A 166 12.70 11.91 -3.60
CA PRO A 166 12.41 12.18 -2.20
C PRO A 166 11.45 11.16 -1.55
N ALA A 167 10.70 10.37 -2.33
CA ALA A 167 9.85 9.28 -1.84
C ALA A 167 10.59 7.92 -1.80
N SER A 168 11.87 7.86 -2.17
CA SER A 168 12.65 6.63 -2.13
C SER A 168 12.78 6.07 -0.71
N ASN A 169 12.33 4.84 -0.53
CA ASN A 169 12.44 4.09 0.72
C ASN A 169 12.98 2.69 0.44
N ARG A 170 14.30 2.55 0.33
CA ARG A 170 14.93 1.28 -0.04
C ARG A 170 15.31 0.49 1.20
N ILE A 171 15.15 -0.84 1.17
CA ILE A 171 15.34 -1.70 2.34
C ILE A 171 16.73 -1.56 3.00
N PHE A 172 17.79 -1.40 2.22
CA PHE A 172 19.16 -1.20 2.72
C PHE A 172 19.41 0.17 3.37
N ASN A 173 18.48 1.12 3.25
CA ASN A 173 18.54 2.38 4.01
C ASN A 173 18.02 2.19 5.45
N ALA A 174 17.16 1.20 5.67
CA ALA A 174 16.56 0.91 6.97
C ALA A 174 17.35 -0.16 7.75
N TRP A 175 17.80 -1.20 7.06
CA TRP A 175 18.56 -2.31 7.63
C TRP A 175 20.06 -2.11 7.42
N LEU A 176 20.80 -1.95 8.52
CA LEU A 176 22.26 -1.93 8.50
C LEU A 176 22.80 -3.34 8.36
N ASP A 177 23.72 -3.56 7.43
CA ASP A 177 24.30 -4.86 7.12
C ASP A 177 25.84 -4.80 7.02
N GLY A 178 26.45 -5.77 6.35
CA GLY A 178 27.88 -5.88 6.14
C GLY A 178 28.39 -5.33 4.81
N PHE A 179 27.53 -4.74 3.96
CA PHE A 179 27.91 -4.36 2.59
C PHE A 179 29.12 -3.42 2.55
N ASP A 180 29.16 -2.41 3.42
CA ASP A 180 30.26 -1.44 3.48
C ASP A 180 31.51 -1.99 4.21
N ASN A 181 31.38 -3.06 4.99
CA ASN A 181 32.49 -3.66 5.73
C ASN A 181 32.41 -5.20 5.76
N PRO A 182 32.56 -5.85 4.59
CA PRO A 182 32.33 -7.28 4.45
C PRO A 182 33.38 -8.13 5.17
N ALA A 183 34.50 -7.53 5.59
CA ALA A 183 35.56 -8.22 6.33
C ALA A 183 35.21 -8.51 7.80
N VAL A 184 34.15 -7.91 8.35
CA VAL A 184 33.72 -8.09 9.75
C VAL A 184 32.24 -8.46 9.90
N ASN A 185 31.46 -8.31 8.84
CA ASN A 185 30.05 -8.65 8.80
C ASN A 185 29.73 -9.21 7.41
N GLY A 186 29.37 -10.48 7.31
CA GLY A 186 29.10 -11.14 6.03
C GLY A 186 27.66 -11.00 5.53
N SER A 187 26.83 -10.20 6.19
CA SER A 187 25.44 -10.00 5.76
C SER A 187 25.33 -9.01 4.60
N VAL A 188 24.37 -9.26 3.71
CA VAL A 188 23.85 -8.25 2.78
C VAL A 188 22.33 -8.35 2.77
N VAL A 189 21.65 -7.23 2.96
CA VAL A 189 20.19 -7.10 2.94
C VAL A 189 19.75 -6.49 1.61
N GLY A 190 18.71 -7.06 1.01
CA GLY A 190 18.20 -6.59 -0.28
C GLY A 190 18.95 -7.20 -1.47
N TYR A 191 18.35 -7.11 -2.66
CA TYR A 191 19.04 -7.42 -3.92
C TYR A 191 19.85 -6.22 -4.42
N ALA A 192 20.87 -6.48 -5.23
CA ALA A 192 21.71 -5.43 -5.82
C ALA A 192 20.99 -4.60 -6.90
N ASN A 193 19.92 -5.14 -7.50
CA ASN A 193 19.12 -4.47 -8.52
C ASN A 193 17.63 -4.61 -8.19
N PRO A 194 16.78 -3.66 -8.62
CA PRO A 194 15.33 -3.76 -8.47
C PRO A 194 14.74 -5.06 -9.07
N PRO A 195 13.71 -5.65 -8.43
CA PRO A 195 13.15 -5.24 -7.15
C PRO A 195 14.15 -5.47 -6.01
N PHE A 196 14.28 -4.52 -5.08
CA PHE A 196 15.27 -4.63 -4.00
C PHE A 196 14.84 -5.62 -2.90
N THR A 197 13.55 -5.90 -2.81
CA THR A 197 12.94 -6.91 -1.92
C THR A 197 12.56 -8.17 -2.69
N GLU A 198 12.32 -9.27 -1.97
CA GLU A 198 11.87 -10.54 -2.55
C GLU A 198 10.34 -10.56 -2.64
N GLN A 199 9.80 -10.74 -3.85
CA GLN A 199 8.37 -10.61 -4.13
C GLN A 199 7.68 -11.95 -4.43
N THR A 200 8.45 -13.04 -4.52
CA THR A 200 7.96 -14.39 -4.85
C THR A 200 7.98 -15.32 -3.65
N ILE A 201 8.92 -15.11 -2.73
CA ILE A 201 9.04 -15.85 -1.48
C ILE A 201 8.60 -14.93 -0.35
N VAL A 202 7.30 -14.94 -0.06
CA VAL A 202 6.70 -14.03 0.92
C VAL A 202 5.90 -14.80 1.96
N HIS A 203 5.80 -14.24 3.17
CA HIS A 203 4.97 -14.77 4.25
C HIS A 203 3.93 -13.72 4.64
N GLY A 204 2.85 -13.66 3.87
CA GLY A 204 1.92 -12.52 3.88
C GLY A 204 2.42 -11.37 3.00
N GLY A 205 1.57 -10.37 2.77
CA GLY A 205 1.93 -9.17 2.02
C GLY A 205 2.35 -9.41 0.57
N LEU A 206 3.14 -8.48 0.04
CA LEU A 206 3.70 -8.49 -1.31
C LEU A 206 5.21 -8.74 -1.32
N GLN A 207 5.90 -8.56 -0.19
CA GLN A 207 7.36 -8.56 -0.15
C GLN A 207 7.93 -9.24 1.10
N SER A 208 9.19 -9.64 1.03
CA SER A 208 9.99 -10.08 2.18
C SER A 208 11.44 -9.59 2.04
N MET A 209 12.20 -9.64 3.13
CA MET A 209 13.62 -9.29 3.14
C MET A 209 14.49 -10.44 2.59
N PRO A 210 15.16 -10.29 1.43
CA PRO A 210 16.24 -11.17 1.07
C PRO A 210 17.47 -10.80 1.90
N MET A 211 18.13 -11.81 2.46
CA MET A 211 19.37 -11.65 3.21
C MET A 211 20.36 -12.74 2.79
N SER A 212 21.53 -12.35 2.30
CA SER A 212 22.67 -13.26 2.17
C SER A 212 23.56 -13.16 3.39
N TYR A 213 24.30 -14.23 3.68
CA TYR A 213 25.22 -14.31 4.81
C TYR A 213 26.47 -15.09 4.44
N ASP A 214 27.61 -14.68 4.96
CA ASP A 214 28.89 -15.39 4.91
C ASP A 214 29.56 -15.32 6.28
N ASN A 215 29.43 -16.38 7.06
CA ASN A 215 29.99 -16.41 8.41
C ASN A 215 31.49 -16.75 8.45
N ALA A 216 32.17 -16.89 7.30
CA ALA A 216 33.62 -17.04 7.24
C ALA A 216 34.37 -15.84 7.84
N VAL A 217 33.72 -14.66 7.89
CA VAL A 217 34.24 -13.44 8.51
C VAL A 217 33.86 -13.29 9.99
N GLY A 218 33.23 -14.33 10.57
CA GLY A 218 32.93 -14.44 12.00
C GLY A 218 31.46 -14.21 12.35
N LYS A 219 30.75 -13.29 11.66
CA LYS A 219 29.30 -13.08 11.84
C LYS A 219 28.63 -12.53 10.58
N SER A 220 27.31 -12.69 10.50
CA SER A 220 26.43 -11.99 9.57
C SER A 220 25.25 -11.43 10.35
N GLU A 221 25.13 -10.11 10.42
CA GLU A 221 24.19 -9.40 11.27
C GLU A 221 23.48 -8.31 10.46
N ALA A 222 22.16 -8.29 10.53
CA ALA A 222 21.32 -7.22 10.01
C ALA A 222 20.66 -6.51 11.19
N THR A 223 20.72 -5.18 11.24
CA THR A 223 20.19 -4.38 12.35
C THR A 223 19.20 -3.34 11.86
N LEU A 224 18.00 -3.33 12.46
CA LEU A 224 16.98 -2.31 12.25
C LEU A 224 16.83 -1.45 13.51
N THR A 225 16.88 -0.13 13.36
CA THR A 225 16.55 0.79 14.45
C THR A 225 15.06 1.05 14.48
N LEU A 226 14.36 0.54 15.50
CA LEU A 226 12.91 0.72 15.64
C LEU A 226 12.55 2.16 16.01
N THR A 227 11.63 2.74 15.25
CA THR A 227 11.09 4.09 15.49
C THR A 227 9.72 4.06 16.19
N SER A 228 8.95 2.99 15.98
CA SER A 228 7.66 2.69 16.62
C SER A 228 7.70 1.31 17.30
N ASN A 229 6.62 0.89 17.97
CA ASN A 229 6.49 -0.44 18.59
C ASN A 229 7.66 -0.89 19.50
N ARG A 230 8.23 0.05 20.28
CA ARG A 230 9.40 -0.20 21.15
C ARG A 230 9.07 -0.76 22.52
N ASP A 231 7.85 -0.58 22.99
CA ASP A 231 7.36 -1.25 24.18
C ASP A 231 6.86 -2.62 23.76
N TRP A 232 7.52 -3.70 24.18
CA TRP A 232 7.12 -5.07 23.87
C TRP A 232 6.33 -5.72 25.01
N THR A 233 5.97 -4.95 26.04
CA THR A 233 5.13 -5.41 27.16
C THR A 233 3.65 -5.11 26.93
N VAL A 234 3.33 -4.30 25.92
CA VAL A 234 1.94 -3.93 25.58
C VAL A 234 1.12 -5.19 25.34
N LYS A 235 -0.13 -5.17 25.84
CA LYS A 235 -1.10 -6.26 25.64
C LYS A 235 -0.57 -7.65 26.06
N GLY A 236 0.48 -7.72 26.89
CA GLY A 236 1.04 -8.98 27.40
C GLY A 236 1.83 -9.79 26.37
N VAL A 237 2.37 -9.15 25.33
CA VAL A 237 3.23 -9.80 24.34
C VAL A 237 4.40 -10.50 25.05
N ASN A 238 4.64 -11.76 24.70
CA ASN A 238 5.66 -12.61 25.32
C ASN A 238 6.33 -13.59 24.34
N THR A 239 5.95 -13.55 23.06
CA THR A 239 6.41 -14.46 22.02
C THR A 239 6.87 -13.64 20.83
N LEU A 240 8.11 -13.88 20.40
CA LEU A 240 8.63 -13.39 19.13
C LEU A 240 8.48 -14.50 18.10
N THR A 241 7.79 -14.21 17.00
CA THR A 241 7.68 -15.12 15.85
C THR A 241 8.50 -14.56 14.70
N ILE A 242 9.33 -15.40 14.10
CA ILE A 242 10.13 -15.06 12.93
C ILE A 242 9.87 -16.11 11.87
N TRP A 243 9.53 -15.64 10.67
CA TRP A 243 9.38 -16.48 9.49
C TRP A 243 10.61 -16.31 8.62
N PHE A 244 11.27 -17.41 8.29
CA PHE A 244 12.44 -17.39 7.41
C PHE A 244 12.39 -18.59 6.47
N ARG A 245 13.00 -18.45 5.30
CA ARG A 245 13.21 -19.53 4.35
C ARG A 245 14.66 -19.53 3.93
N GLY A 246 15.36 -20.63 4.22
CA GLY A 246 16.73 -20.87 3.79
C GLY A 246 16.81 -21.88 2.65
N SER A 247 17.97 -21.95 1.99
CA SER A 247 18.30 -23.05 1.07
C SER A 247 18.76 -24.26 1.87
N ALA A 248 18.35 -25.47 1.46
CA ALA A 248 18.83 -26.71 2.07
C ALA A 248 20.33 -26.97 1.83
N ALA A 249 20.94 -26.25 0.89
CA ALA A 249 22.39 -26.31 0.63
C ALA A 249 23.22 -25.43 1.59
N ASN A 250 22.56 -24.60 2.41
CA ASN A 250 23.22 -23.74 3.37
C ASN A 250 23.88 -24.57 4.48
N ALA A 251 24.99 -24.05 5.03
CA ALA A 251 25.58 -24.60 6.24
C ALA A 251 24.62 -24.43 7.43
N ALA A 252 24.62 -25.42 8.34
CA ALA A 252 23.83 -25.36 9.56
C ALA A 252 24.52 -24.46 10.60
N GLU A 253 23.85 -23.37 10.96
CA GLU A 253 24.33 -22.41 11.96
C GLU A 253 23.19 -21.90 12.84
N THR A 254 23.53 -21.30 13.97
CA THR A 254 22.57 -20.77 14.94
C THR A 254 22.10 -19.38 14.51
N LEU A 255 20.79 -19.17 14.44
CA LEU A 255 20.19 -17.85 14.29
C LEU A 255 20.04 -17.20 15.68
N TYR A 256 20.51 -15.96 15.80
CA TYR A 256 20.36 -15.15 17.00
C TYR A 256 19.45 -13.96 16.71
N VAL A 257 18.70 -13.54 17.74
CA VAL A 257 17.87 -12.33 17.72
C VAL A 257 18.11 -11.64 19.06
N ALA A 258 18.42 -10.35 19.01
CA ALA A 258 18.87 -9.58 20.17
C ALA A 258 18.22 -8.20 20.19
#